data_AF-A0A3B0ST05-F1
#
_entry.id   AF-A0A3B0ST05-F1
#
_cell.length_a   1.000
_cell.length_b   1.000
_cell.length_c   1.000
_cell.angle_alpha   90.00
_cell.angle_beta   90.00
_cell.angle_gamma   90.00
#
_symmetry.space_group_name_H-M   'P 1'
#
loop_
_entity.id
_entity.type
_entity.pdbx_description
1 polymer ?
#
loop_
_entity_poly.entity_id
_entity_poly.type
_entity_poly.pdbx_seq_one_letter_code
_entity_poly.pdbx_strand_id
1 'polypeptide(L)'
;MNPLIALLIVNWAVFAVLLVLRVRAASTYPTSRLRTLGWLGALAIGVFLLVATQRLGIHLSLAGLLPEDVVEYLVSLGQLVLSLVAMVTIAASVYVIRRLGREVSRADRMVRILSNRIPEGMLVSNLGLTARELEVLEWMSEGKIADTEIAAVMSISPATAGTHVRNIQRKAGIGSRPDLVLLATHDGGSTEDRR
;
A
#
# COMPACT_ATOMS: atom_id res chain seq x y z
N MET A 1 5.00 -15.76 -43.71
CA MET A 1 4.54 -15.99 -42.32
C MET A 1 3.68 -14.81 -41.93
N ASN A 2 2.42 -15.04 -41.53
CA ASN A 2 1.45 -13.95 -41.30
C ASN A 2 1.93 -13.10 -40.10
N PRO A 3 2.10 -11.77 -40.22
CA PRO A 3 2.67 -10.93 -39.15
C PRO A 3 1.89 -11.01 -37.83
N LEU A 4 0.61 -11.36 -37.90
CA LEU A 4 -0.26 -11.59 -36.74
C LEU A 4 0.13 -12.85 -35.95
N ILE A 5 0.61 -13.91 -36.63
CA ILE A 5 1.07 -15.15 -35.99
C ILE A 5 2.41 -14.90 -35.27
N ALA A 6 3.28 -14.09 -35.88
CA ALA A 6 4.54 -13.68 -35.25
C ALA A 6 4.30 -12.84 -33.98
N LEU A 7 3.33 -11.91 -34.00
CA LEU A 7 2.92 -11.14 -32.83
C LEU A 7 2.34 -12.04 -31.72
N LEU A 8 1.54 -13.05 -32.07
CA LEU A 8 1.02 -14.04 -31.12
C LEU A 8 2.14 -14.83 -30.43
N ILE A 9 3.13 -15.29 -31.18
CA ILE A 9 4.28 -16.04 -30.66
C ILE A 9 5.16 -15.17 -29.76
N VAL A 10 5.44 -13.93 -30.17
CA VAL A 10 6.22 -12.97 -29.37
C VAL A 10 5.48 -12.64 -28.07
N ASN A 11 4.17 -12.43 -28.12
CA ASN A 11 3.37 -12.17 -26.93
C ASN A 11 3.37 -13.39 -25.97
N TRP A 12 3.32 -14.61 -26.52
CA TRP A 12 3.41 -15.87 -25.76
C TRP A 12 4.77 -16.03 -25.07
N ALA A 13 5.86 -15.73 -25.78
CA ALA A 13 7.22 -15.82 -25.25
C ALA A 13 7.49 -14.78 -24.16
N VAL A 14 7.06 -13.54 -24.35
CA VAL A 14 7.17 -12.48 -23.33
C VAL A 14 6.36 -12.87 -22.08
N PHE A 15 5.20 -13.48 -22.24
CA PHE A 15 4.37 -13.91 -21.10
C PHE A 15 4.93 -15.12 -20.34
N ALA A 16 5.50 -16.10 -21.04
CA ALA A 16 6.18 -17.23 -20.39
C ALA A 16 7.31 -16.74 -19.48
N VAL A 17 8.04 -15.71 -19.93
CA VAL A 17 9.08 -15.05 -19.14
C VAL A 17 8.46 -14.33 -17.93
N LEU A 18 7.38 -13.55 -18.11
CA LEU A 18 6.71 -12.86 -17.01
C LEU A 18 6.12 -13.82 -15.96
N LEU A 19 5.57 -14.96 -16.38
CA LEU A 19 5.05 -16.01 -15.51
C LEU A 19 6.18 -16.62 -14.65
N VAL A 20 7.30 -16.97 -15.27
CA VAL A 20 8.47 -17.55 -14.58
C VAL A 20 9.08 -16.54 -13.59
N LEU A 21 9.18 -15.27 -13.98
CA LEU A 21 9.63 -14.21 -13.09
C LEU A 21 8.68 -14.00 -11.92
N ARG A 22 7.36 -14.13 -12.14
CA ARG A 22 6.35 -14.04 -11.08
C ARG A 22 6.39 -15.21 -10.11
N VAL A 23 6.54 -16.44 -10.61
CA VAL A 23 6.65 -17.65 -9.77
C VAL A 23 7.91 -17.58 -8.90
N ARG A 24 9.02 -17.08 -9.46
CA ARG A 24 10.25 -16.82 -8.68
C ARG A 24 10.13 -15.67 -7.69
N ALA A 25 9.38 -14.61 -8.02
CA ALA A 25 9.13 -13.51 -7.09
C ALA A 25 8.22 -13.95 -5.94
N ALA A 26 7.22 -14.80 -6.19
CA ALA A 26 6.29 -15.29 -5.18
C ALA A 26 6.94 -16.16 -4.09
N SER A 27 8.11 -16.76 -4.36
CA SER A 27 8.86 -17.54 -3.36
C SER A 27 9.65 -16.70 -2.35
N THR A 28 9.73 -15.38 -2.52
CA THR A 28 10.69 -14.54 -1.79
C THR A 28 10.05 -13.53 -0.81
N TYR A 29 8.72 -13.38 -0.77
CA TYR A 29 8.05 -12.33 0.02
C TYR A 29 7.19 -12.87 1.19
N PRO A 30 7.50 -12.51 2.45
CA PRO A 30 6.88 -13.10 3.64
C PRO A 30 5.57 -12.44 4.12
N THR A 31 5.09 -11.33 3.52
CA THR A 31 3.94 -10.56 4.07
C THR A 31 2.61 -10.81 3.36
N SER A 32 1.52 -10.89 4.13
CA SER A 32 0.17 -11.28 3.71
C SER A 32 -0.50 -10.35 2.69
N ARG A 33 -0.11 -9.06 2.65
CA ARG A 33 -0.67 -8.03 1.75
C ARG A 33 -0.16 -8.12 0.30
N LEU A 34 1.09 -8.54 0.11
CA LEU A 34 1.66 -8.78 -1.22
C LEU A 34 1.11 -10.06 -1.85
N ARG A 35 0.70 -11.04 -1.02
CA ARG A 35 0.09 -12.29 -1.48
C ARG A 35 -1.27 -12.06 -2.16
N THR A 36 -2.10 -11.15 -1.64
CA THR A 36 -3.39 -10.78 -2.28
C THR A 36 -3.21 -10.06 -3.61
N LEU A 37 -2.18 -9.19 -3.73
CA LEU A 37 -1.80 -8.57 -5.01
C LEU A 37 -1.25 -9.61 -6.00
N GLY A 38 -0.59 -10.65 -5.46
CA GLY A 38 -0.17 -11.85 -6.17
C GLY A 38 -1.34 -12.57 -6.86
N TRP A 39 -2.38 -12.89 -6.11
CA TRP A 39 -3.57 -13.60 -6.62
C TRP A 39 -4.33 -12.81 -7.68
N LEU A 40 -4.48 -11.49 -7.52
CA LEU A 40 -5.09 -10.63 -8.53
C LEU A 40 -4.32 -10.64 -9.86
N GLY A 41 -2.99 -10.61 -9.79
CA GLY A 41 -2.14 -10.71 -10.98
C GLY A 41 -2.22 -12.07 -11.67
N ALA A 42 -2.19 -13.18 -10.91
CA ALA A 42 -2.29 -14.53 -11.49
C ALA A 42 -3.62 -14.75 -12.22
N LEU A 43 -4.66 -14.12 -11.71
CA LEU A 43 -6.01 -14.26 -12.18
C LEU A 43 -6.28 -13.36 -13.41
N ALA A 44 -5.68 -12.17 -13.49
CA ALA A 44 -5.65 -11.36 -14.71
C ALA A 44 -4.93 -12.09 -15.87
N ILE A 45 -3.84 -12.82 -15.55
CA ILE A 45 -3.11 -13.64 -16.51
C ILE A 45 -3.98 -14.79 -17.04
N GLY A 46 -4.75 -15.46 -16.17
CA GLY A 46 -5.66 -16.54 -16.57
C GLY A 46 -6.79 -16.08 -17.50
N VAL A 47 -7.42 -14.94 -17.20
CA VAL A 47 -8.46 -14.31 -18.05
C VAL A 47 -7.89 -13.99 -19.44
N PHE A 48 -6.66 -13.49 -19.51
CA PHE A 48 -6.02 -13.12 -20.78
C PHE A 48 -5.65 -14.34 -21.65
N LEU A 49 -5.20 -15.44 -21.04
CA LEU A 49 -4.93 -16.69 -21.76
C LEU A 49 -6.21 -17.26 -22.38
N LEU A 50 -7.34 -17.20 -21.67
CA LEU A 50 -8.63 -17.68 -22.18
C LEU A 50 -9.10 -16.88 -23.41
N VAL A 51 -8.93 -15.54 -23.38
CA VAL A 51 -9.23 -14.65 -24.53
C VAL A 51 -8.31 -14.94 -25.71
N ALA A 52 -7.02 -15.22 -25.47
CA ALA A 52 -6.08 -15.58 -26.52
C ALA A 52 -6.45 -16.91 -27.19
N THR A 53 -6.93 -17.90 -26.42
CA THR A 53 -7.43 -19.18 -26.94
C THR A 53 -8.68 -18.99 -27.81
N GLN A 54 -9.63 -18.15 -27.39
CA GLN A 54 -10.82 -17.84 -28.22
C GLN A 54 -10.44 -17.16 -29.55
N ARG A 55 -9.48 -16.21 -29.54
CA ARG A 55 -8.99 -15.58 -30.76
C ARG A 55 -8.35 -16.57 -31.73
N LEU A 56 -7.62 -17.57 -31.21
CA LEU A 56 -7.02 -18.61 -32.03
C LEU A 56 -8.08 -19.50 -32.70
N GLY A 57 -9.16 -19.83 -31.98
CA GLY A 57 -10.28 -20.61 -32.53
C GLY A 57 -10.98 -19.91 -33.70
N ILE A 58 -11.21 -18.59 -33.60
CA ILE A 58 -11.79 -17.78 -34.68
C ILE A 58 -10.88 -17.78 -35.92
N HIS A 59 -9.56 -17.70 -35.73
CA HIS A 59 -8.61 -17.74 -36.85
C HIS A 59 -8.50 -19.12 -37.51
N LEU A 60 -8.64 -20.21 -36.75
CA LEU A 60 -8.71 -21.57 -37.30
C LEU A 60 -10.00 -21.79 -38.12
N SER A 61 -11.11 -21.15 -37.73
CA SER A 61 -12.36 -21.11 -38.50
C SER A 61 -12.18 -20.42 -39.86
N LEU A 62 -11.51 -19.27 -39.87
CA LEU A 62 -11.23 -18.52 -41.10
C LEU A 62 -10.27 -19.27 -42.04
N ALA A 63 -9.49 -20.23 -41.51
CA ALA A 63 -8.62 -21.10 -42.29
C ALA A 63 -9.34 -22.34 -42.85
N GLY A 64 -10.64 -22.52 -42.58
CA GLY A 64 -11.46 -23.64 -43.08
C GLY A 64 -11.14 -25.00 -42.45
N LEU A 65 -10.40 -25.02 -41.33
CA LEU A 65 -9.94 -26.25 -40.67
C LEU A 65 -10.99 -26.88 -39.73
N LEU A 66 -12.04 -26.15 -39.38
CA LEU A 66 -13.11 -26.59 -38.50
C LEU A 66 -14.48 -26.17 -39.05
N PRO A 67 -15.52 -26.99 -38.83
CA PRO A 67 -16.91 -26.62 -39.12
C PRO A 67 -17.34 -25.37 -38.33
N GLU A 68 -18.06 -24.45 -38.97
CA GLU A 68 -18.44 -23.15 -38.40
C GLU A 68 -19.31 -23.28 -37.14
N ASP A 69 -20.19 -24.29 -37.12
CA ASP A 69 -21.07 -24.64 -36.00
C ASP A 69 -20.29 -25.06 -34.74
N VAL A 70 -19.21 -25.82 -34.92
CA VAL A 70 -18.34 -26.24 -33.82
C VAL A 70 -17.56 -25.05 -33.25
N VAL A 71 -17.11 -24.14 -34.11
CA VAL A 71 -16.39 -22.93 -33.68
C VAL A 71 -17.33 -22.00 -32.92
N GLU A 72 -18.52 -21.74 -33.44
CA GLU A 72 -19.51 -20.87 -32.79
C GLU A 72 -19.88 -21.37 -31.39
N TYR A 73 -20.06 -22.69 -31.25
CA TYR A 73 -20.30 -23.32 -29.95
C TYR A 73 -19.11 -23.17 -28.99
N LEU A 74 -17.89 -23.44 -29.44
CA LEU A 74 -16.68 -23.32 -28.61
C LEU A 74 -16.40 -21.88 -28.17
N VAL A 75 -16.62 -20.92 -29.08
CA VAL A 75 -16.47 -19.48 -28.77
C VAL A 75 -17.50 -19.05 -27.74
N SER A 76 -18.76 -19.46 -27.90
CA SER A 76 -19.86 -19.11 -26.99
C SER A 76 -19.65 -19.70 -25.59
N LEU A 77 -19.25 -20.97 -25.50
CA LEU A 77 -18.90 -21.62 -24.24
C LEU A 77 -17.71 -20.92 -23.56
N GLY A 78 -16.67 -20.57 -24.34
CA GLY A 78 -15.53 -19.81 -23.85
C GLY A 78 -15.92 -18.44 -23.30
N GLN A 79 -16.88 -17.77 -23.94
CA GLN A 79 -17.34 -16.44 -23.54
C GLN A 79 -18.06 -16.49 -22.20
N LEU A 80 -18.91 -17.51 -21.99
CA LEU A 80 -19.60 -17.72 -20.71
C LEU A 80 -18.61 -17.99 -19.57
N VAL A 81 -17.60 -18.83 -19.81
CA VAL A 81 -16.55 -19.11 -18.82
C VAL A 81 -15.76 -17.84 -18.50
N LEU A 82 -15.40 -17.05 -19.51
CA LEU A 82 -14.69 -15.79 -19.34
C LEU A 82 -15.51 -14.79 -18.50
N SER A 83 -16.80 -14.62 -18.80
CA SER A 83 -17.70 -13.75 -18.04
C SER A 83 -17.86 -14.21 -16.58
N LEU A 84 -17.96 -15.52 -16.34
CA LEU A 84 -18.04 -16.07 -14.99
C LEU A 84 -16.75 -15.81 -14.20
N VAL A 85 -15.59 -16.05 -14.81
CA VAL A 85 -14.30 -15.73 -14.19
C VAL A 85 -14.22 -14.23 -13.93
N ALA A 86 -14.49 -13.37 -14.90
CA ALA A 86 -14.48 -11.91 -14.69
C ALA A 86 -15.41 -11.45 -13.55
N MET A 87 -16.59 -12.07 -13.39
CA MET A 87 -17.51 -11.74 -12.30
C MET A 87 -16.95 -12.12 -10.93
N VAL A 88 -16.41 -13.33 -10.79
CA VAL A 88 -15.79 -13.81 -9.53
C VAL A 88 -14.63 -12.92 -9.11
N THR A 89 -13.93 -12.34 -10.07
CA THR A 89 -12.67 -11.63 -9.84
C THR A 89 -12.92 -10.20 -9.43
N ILE A 90 -13.91 -9.56 -10.04
CA ILE A 90 -14.45 -8.28 -9.59
C ILE A 90 -15.00 -8.44 -8.16
N ALA A 91 -15.79 -9.49 -7.89
CA ALA A 91 -16.34 -9.75 -6.55
C ALA A 91 -15.23 -9.96 -5.50
N ALA A 92 -14.22 -10.77 -5.81
CA ALA A 92 -13.07 -11.00 -4.94
C ALA A 92 -12.24 -9.73 -4.70
N SER A 93 -12.00 -8.94 -5.75
CA SER A 93 -11.29 -7.65 -5.65
C SER A 93 -12.05 -6.68 -4.74
N VAL A 94 -13.36 -6.54 -4.93
CA VAL A 94 -14.22 -5.70 -4.10
C VAL A 94 -14.23 -6.18 -2.64
N TYR A 95 -14.29 -7.49 -2.41
CA TYR A 95 -14.20 -8.07 -1.06
C TYR A 95 -12.85 -7.72 -0.39
N VAL A 96 -11.74 -7.86 -1.10
CA VAL A 96 -10.40 -7.54 -0.58
C VAL A 96 -10.26 -6.05 -0.29
N ILE A 97 -10.68 -5.18 -1.21
CA ILE A 97 -10.65 -3.71 -1.01
C ILE A 97 -11.47 -3.33 0.23
N ARG A 98 -12.69 -3.87 0.38
CA ARG A 98 -13.54 -3.63 1.56
C ARG A 98 -12.94 -4.19 2.84
N ARG A 99 -12.22 -5.31 2.78
CA ARG A 99 -11.53 -5.89 3.94
C ARG A 99 -10.36 -5.03 4.40
N LEU A 100 -9.55 -4.56 3.45
CA LEU A 100 -8.38 -3.72 3.74
C LEU A 100 -8.80 -2.31 4.19
N GLY A 101 -9.82 -1.72 3.58
CA GLY A 101 -10.36 -0.42 3.98
C GLY A 101 -10.79 -0.39 5.45
N ARG A 102 -11.37 -1.47 5.96
CA ARG A 102 -11.77 -1.59 7.38
C ARG A 102 -10.59 -1.55 8.36
N GLU A 103 -9.40 -1.99 7.95
CA GLU A 103 -8.20 -1.93 8.80
C GLU A 103 -7.57 -0.54 8.80
N VAL A 104 -7.48 0.11 7.64
CA VAL A 104 -6.98 1.48 7.50
C VAL A 104 -7.86 2.47 8.28
N SER A 105 -9.18 2.33 8.21
CA SER A 105 -10.10 3.19 8.97
C SER A 105 -9.98 3.06 10.49
N ARG A 106 -9.39 1.98 11.03
CA ARG A 106 -9.11 1.87 12.48
C ARG A 106 -7.91 2.73 12.87
N ALA A 107 -6.87 2.73 12.05
CA ALA A 107 -5.71 3.61 12.25
C ALA A 107 -6.10 5.09 12.13
N ASP A 108 -6.86 5.45 11.08
CA ASP A 108 -7.32 6.84 10.89
C ASP A 108 -8.24 7.32 12.02
N ARG A 109 -9.12 6.45 12.54
CA ARG A 109 -9.95 6.79 13.71
C ARG A 109 -9.09 7.00 14.95
N MET A 110 -8.05 6.19 15.15
CA MET A 110 -7.15 6.33 16.29
C MET A 110 -6.36 7.63 16.20
N VAL A 111 -5.81 7.94 15.03
CA VAL A 111 -5.11 9.21 14.77
C VAL A 111 -6.04 10.39 14.96
N ARG A 112 -7.29 10.34 14.49
CA ARG A 112 -8.29 11.39 14.75
C ARG A 112 -8.62 11.56 16.22
N ILE A 113 -8.81 10.48 16.98
CA ILE A 113 -9.10 10.56 18.42
C ILE A 113 -7.92 11.15 19.18
N LEU A 114 -6.68 10.80 18.80
CA LEU A 114 -5.47 11.37 19.40
C LEU A 114 -5.29 12.83 18.97
N SER A 115 -5.53 13.17 17.71
CA SER A 115 -5.44 14.53 17.18
C SER A 115 -6.43 15.47 17.83
N ASN A 116 -7.64 14.98 18.16
CA ASN A 116 -8.65 15.79 18.85
C ASN A 116 -8.31 16.08 20.32
N ARG A 117 -7.22 15.50 20.86
CA ARG A 117 -6.71 15.84 22.21
C ARG A 117 -5.81 17.07 22.20
N ILE A 118 -5.30 17.48 21.04
CA ILE A 118 -4.56 18.73 20.90
C ILE A 118 -5.55 19.80 20.47
N PRO A 119 -5.76 20.85 21.28
CA PRO A 119 -6.64 21.96 20.91
C PRO A 119 -6.22 22.55 19.56
N GLU A 120 -7.15 22.69 18.62
CA GLU A 120 -6.90 23.38 17.36
C GLU A 120 -6.34 24.78 17.64
N GLY A 121 -5.16 25.09 17.09
CA GLY A 121 -4.47 26.36 17.31
C GLY A 121 -3.42 26.38 18.42
N MET A 122 -3.13 25.23 19.07
CA MET A 122 -1.95 25.12 19.94
C MET A 122 -0.66 25.15 19.11
N LEU A 123 -0.06 26.33 18.99
CA LEU A 123 1.27 26.52 18.38
C LEU A 123 2.36 26.26 19.42
N VAL A 124 3.39 25.49 19.06
CA VAL A 124 4.51 25.21 19.99
C VAL A 124 5.23 26.50 20.38
N SER A 125 5.25 27.49 19.49
CA SER A 125 5.79 28.83 19.75
C SER A 125 5.16 29.53 20.96
N ASN A 126 3.90 29.22 21.30
CA ASN A 126 3.18 29.82 22.44
C ASN A 126 3.40 29.09 23.77
N LEU A 127 4.07 27.94 23.77
CA LEU A 127 4.24 27.10 24.97
C LEU A 127 5.42 27.54 25.87
N GLY A 128 6.19 28.55 25.46
CA GLY A 128 7.35 29.02 26.23
C GLY A 128 8.41 27.93 26.46
N LEU A 129 8.60 27.07 25.46
CA LEU A 129 9.66 26.06 25.50
C LEU A 129 11.03 26.71 25.40
N THR A 130 11.99 26.17 26.14
CA THR A 130 13.40 26.55 25.99
C THR A 130 13.96 25.96 24.68
N ALA A 131 15.07 26.51 24.18
CA ALA A 131 15.73 25.97 22.98
C ALA A 131 16.02 24.47 23.09
N ARG A 132 16.44 24.00 24.27
CA ARG A 132 16.75 22.59 24.50
C ARG A 132 15.50 21.69 24.56
N GLU A 133 14.38 22.24 25.02
CA GLU A 133 13.09 21.53 25.02
C GLU A 133 12.49 21.47 23.61
N LEU A 134 12.68 22.50 22.79
CA LEU A 134 12.26 22.51 21.39
C LEU A 134 13.01 21.44 20.59
N GLU A 135 14.31 21.33 20.79
CA GLU A 135 15.15 20.31 20.15
C GLU A 135 14.73 18.88 20.55
N VAL A 136 14.38 18.64 21.82
CA VAL A 136 13.79 17.35 22.25
C VAL A 136 12.50 17.06 21.49
N LEU A 137 11.65 18.07 21.31
CA LEU A 137 10.38 17.92 20.62
C LEU A 137 10.58 17.62 19.13
N GLU A 138 11.57 18.25 18.49
CA GLU A 138 11.98 17.99 17.11
C GLU A 138 12.45 16.54 16.92
N TRP A 139 13.34 16.03 17.78
CA TRP A 139 13.76 14.62 17.70
C TRP A 139 12.60 13.64 17.93
N MET A 140 11.59 14.02 18.72
CA MET A 140 10.38 13.22 18.89
C MET A 140 9.52 13.19 17.62
N SER A 141 9.46 14.27 16.83
CA SER A 141 8.75 14.28 15.54
C SER A 141 9.45 13.40 14.49
N GLU A 142 10.78 13.29 14.57
CA GLU A 142 11.58 12.37 13.76
C GLU A 142 11.49 10.90 14.19
N GLY A 143 10.72 10.60 15.24
CA GLY A 143 10.45 9.23 15.69
C GLY A 143 11.40 8.69 16.77
N LYS A 144 12.20 9.54 17.41
CA LYS A 144 12.96 9.17 18.62
C LYS A 144 12.05 9.28 19.83
N ILE A 145 11.50 8.14 20.26
CA ILE A 145 10.46 8.14 21.30
C ILE A 145 11.05 7.84 22.66
N ALA A 146 12.11 7.04 22.80
CA ALA A 146 12.66 6.68 24.10
C ALA A 146 13.66 7.71 24.65
N ASP A 147 13.71 7.88 25.98
CA ASP A 147 14.65 8.81 26.64
C ASP A 147 16.11 8.47 26.29
N THR A 148 16.42 7.18 26.14
CA THR A 148 17.75 6.70 25.74
C THR A 148 18.12 7.10 24.31
N GLU A 149 17.14 7.11 23.40
CA GLU A 149 17.36 7.49 22.00
C GLU A 149 17.60 9.00 21.89
N ILE A 150 16.74 9.79 22.55
CA ILE A 150 16.87 11.25 22.60
C ILE A 150 18.19 11.64 23.27
N ALA A 151 18.53 10.98 24.38
CA ALA A 151 19.79 11.18 25.09
C ALA A 151 21.01 10.88 24.22
N ALA A 152 20.97 9.80 23.44
CA ALA A 152 22.05 9.42 22.54
C ALA A 152 22.28 10.48 21.45
N VAL A 153 21.20 10.99 20.84
CA VAL A 153 21.31 12.01 19.78
C VAL A 153 21.76 13.36 20.35
N MET A 154 21.24 13.75 21.51
CA MET A 154 21.57 15.04 22.14
C MET A 154 22.85 15.01 22.99
N SER A 155 23.52 13.85 23.11
CA SER A 155 24.70 13.64 23.95
C SER A 155 24.49 14.06 25.42
N ILE A 156 23.36 13.67 26.00
CA ILE A 156 23.00 13.92 27.41
C ILE A 156 22.68 12.61 28.14
N SER A 157 22.42 12.65 29.45
CA SER A 157 21.97 11.47 30.17
C SER A 157 20.48 11.15 29.87
N PRO A 158 20.05 9.87 29.88
CA PRO A 158 18.64 9.51 29.77
C PRO A 158 17.75 10.17 30.83
N ALA A 159 18.28 10.37 32.05
CA ALA A 159 17.58 11.08 33.12
C ALA A 159 17.35 12.57 32.79
N THR A 160 18.32 13.21 32.14
CA THR A 160 18.21 14.60 31.66
C THR A 160 17.18 14.69 30.52
N ALA A 161 17.22 13.78 29.56
CA ALA A 161 16.23 13.71 28.48
C ALA A 161 14.81 13.53 29.03
N GLY A 162 14.61 12.59 29.96
CA GLY A 162 13.31 12.39 30.62
C GLY A 162 12.85 13.62 31.43
N THR A 163 13.78 14.39 32.00
CA THR A 163 13.47 15.67 32.67
C THR A 163 12.94 16.71 31.67
N HIS A 164 13.61 16.85 30.51
CA HIS A 164 13.13 17.75 29.46
C HIS A 164 11.74 17.34 28.96
N VAL A 165 11.51 16.05 28.68
CA VAL A 165 10.18 15.52 28.28
C VAL A 165 9.11 15.87 29.31
N ARG A 166 9.38 15.68 30.61
CA ARG A 166 8.42 15.99 31.68
C ARG A 166 8.15 17.49 31.80
N ASN A 167 9.16 18.33 31.57
CA ASN A 167 8.97 19.78 31.57
C ASN A 167 8.12 20.23 30.38
N ILE A 168 8.32 19.65 29.19
CA ILE A 168 7.49 19.90 28.01
C ILE A 168 6.05 19.48 28.28
N GLN A 169 5.82 18.27 28.83
CA GLN A 169 4.49 17.80 29.22
C GLN A 169 3.78 18.80 30.14
N ARG A 170 4.48 19.31 31.16
CA ARG A 170 3.94 20.31 32.08
C ARG A 170 3.61 21.63 31.38
N LYS A 171 4.47 22.12 30.49
CA LYS A 171 4.27 23.38 29.75
C LYS A 171 3.15 23.27 28.71
N ALA A 172 3.03 22.12 28.05
CA ALA A 172 1.99 21.83 27.06
C ALA A 172 0.64 21.43 27.69
N GLY A 173 0.59 21.11 28.98
CA GLY A 173 -0.60 20.58 29.64
C GLY A 173 -0.97 19.16 29.19
N ILE A 174 0.00 18.41 28.66
CA ILE A 174 -0.20 17.09 28.07
C ILE A 174 0.40 16.01 28.98
N GLY A 175 -0.41 15.04 29.42
CA GLY A 175 0.04 13.95 30.30
C GLY A 175 0.58 12.71 29.59
N SER A 176 0.45 12.65 28.25
CA SER A 176 0.73 11.47 27.44
C SER A 176 1.90 11.73 26.49
N ARG A 177 2.87 10.81 26.46
CA ARG A 177 4.04 10.93 25.59
C ARG A 177 3.69 10.83 24.08
N PRO A 178 2.79 9.92 23.65
CA PRO A 178 2.25 9.94 22.29
C PRO A 178 1.64 11.27 21.86
N ASP A 179 0.95 11.96 22.78
CA ASP A 179 0.30 13.24 22.50
C ASP A 179 1.36 14.34 22.28
N LEU A 180 2.54 14.25 22.91
CA LEU A 180 3.67 15.14 22.61
C LEU A 180 4.25 14.92 21.21
N VAL A 181 4.36 13.67 20.76
CA VAL A 181 4.82 13.38 19.38
C VAL A 181 3.84 13.99 18.39
N LEU A 182 2.55 13.88 18.66
CA LEU A 182 1.52 14.45 17.81
C LEU A 182 1.61 15.98 17.76
N LEU A 183 1.85 16.63 18.91
CA LEU A 183 2.09 18.06 19.01
C LEU A 183 3.30 18.47 18.16
N ALA A 184 4.40 17.72 18.28
CA ALA A 184 5.63 17.95 17.53
C ALA A 184 5.40 17.86 16.02
N THR A 185 4.65 16.85 15.57
CA THR A 185 4.37 16.65 14.14
C THR A 185 3.41 17.69 13.56
N HIS A 186 2.50 18.23 14.38
CA HIS A 186 1.54 19.24 13.93
C HIS A 186 2.20 20.62 13.74
N ASP A 187 3.23 20.94 14.52
CA ASP A 187 3.95 22.22 14.43
C ASP A 187 5.11 22.18 13.42
N GLY A 188 5.77 21.02 13.27
CA GLY A 188 6.88 20.82 12.32
C GLY A 188 6.53 21.00 10.83
N GLY A 189 5.23 21.01 10.48
CA GLY A 189 4.78 21.39 9.14
C GLY A 189 4.95 22.89 8.81
N SER A 190 5.20 23.73 9.83
CA SER A 190 5.40 25.18 9.66
C SER A 190 6.86 25.62 9.60
N THR A 191 7.81 24.71 9.88
CA THR A 191 9.24 25.02 9.96
C THR A 191 10.02 24.83 8.65
N GLU A 192 9.38 24.31 7.59
CA GLU A 192 10.00 24.17 6.26
C GLU A 192 10.25 25.52 5.55
N ASP A 193 9.65 26.62 6.01
CA ASP A 193 9.78 27.97 5.42
C ASP A 193 10.98 28.79 5.96
N ARG A 194 12.00 28.14 6.54
CA ARG A 194 13.13 28.83 7.19
C ARG A 194 14.52 28.36 6.74
N ARG A 195 14.65 27.88 5.51
CA ARG A 195 15.96 27.58 4.88
C ARG A 195 16.11 28.29 3.54
#